data_AF-A0A2E1S9E5-F1
#
_entry.id   AF-A0A2E1S9E5-F1
#
_cell.length_a   1.000
_cell.length_b   1.000
_cell.length_c   1.000
_cell.angle_alpha   90.00
_cell.angle_beta   90.00
_cell.angle_gamma   90.00
#
_symmetry.space_group_name_H-M   'P 1'
#
loop_
_entity.id
_entity.type
_entity.pdbx_description
1 polymer ?
#
loop_
_entity_poly.entity_id
_entity_poly.type
_entity_poly.pdbx_seq_one_letter_code
_entity_poly.pdbx_strand_id
1 'polypeptide(L)'
;AIDLLKIVYEKQMKLIAHWMRVGFIHGVMNTDNMTISGETIDYGPCAFMDTYNPDTVFSSIDLQGRYAYFNQPAITKWNLERFAESLLPLISRNREKAIKTATEIMSSFPNKYKIVWVSMMKNKLGIIGDNSDDENLIAELLNWMFVNKIDYTNTFCYLMNELFIDKSVYKDKQFLSWKKKWEKRRLNDNTIENSIKLMREVNPLIIPRNYLVEEALKSATEFNDMTKVKKLSQIYKNPYEKTSEISVYQELPASKNEKYQTYCGT
;
A
#
# COMPACT_ATOMS: atom_id res chain seq x y z
N ALA A 1 -9.75 17.92 -22.71
CA ALA A 1 -8.41 17.31 -22.57
C ALA A 1 -7.77 17.63 -21.21
N ILE A 2 -7.60 18.91 -20.86
CA ILE A 2 -7.01 19.31 -19.57
C ILE A 2 -7.80 18.75 -18.37
N ASP A 3 -9.13 18.88 -18.37
CA ASP A 3 -9.94 18.39 -17.25
C ASP A 3 -9.89 16.86 -17.12
N LEU A 4 -9.89 16.15 -18.26
CA LEU A 4 -9.68 14.70 -18.28
C LEU A 4 -8.34 14.34 -17.64
N LEU A 5 -7.25 15.02 -18.04
CA LEU A 5 -5.92 14.78 -17.47
C LEU A 5 -5.92 14.99 -15.95
N LYS A 6 -6.53 16.07 -15.45
CA LYS A 6 -6.63 16.35 -14.01
C LYS A 6 -7.43 15.29 -13.27
N ILE A 7 -8.57 14.86 -13.81
CA ILE A 7 -9.41 13.82 -13.20
C ILE A 7 -8.67 12.48 -13.12
N VAL A 8 -8.02 12.06 -14.22
CA VAL A 8 -7.25 10.80 -14.26
C VAL A 8 -6.05 10.88 -13.29
N TYR A 9 -5.35 12.01 -13.27
CA TYR A 9 -4.26 12.29 -12.34
C TYR A 9 -4.69 12.10 -10.88
N GLU A 10 -5.83 12.69 -10.47
CA GLU A 10 -6.31 12.61 -9.08
C GLU A 10 -6.74 11.20 -8.71
N LYS A 11 -7.44 10.52 -9.63
CA LYS A 11 -7.86 9.13 -9.48
C LYS A 11 -6.66 8.19 -9.31
N GLN A 12 -5.64 8.35 -10.15
CA GLN A 12 -4.42 7.54 -10.09
C GLN A 12 -3.61 7.83 -8.83
N MET A 13 -3.52 9.09 -8.40
CA MET A 13 -2.88 9.45 -7.14
C MET A 13 -3.58 8.82 -5.92
N LYS A 14 -4.92 8.79 -5.94
CA LYS A 14 -5.70 8.14 -4.88
C LYS A 14 -5.52 6.62 -4.90
N LEU A 15 -5.56 6.01 -6.07
CA LEU A 15 -5.36 4.58 -6.25
C LEU A 15 -3.99 4.15 -5.68
N ILE A 16 -2.92 4.82 -6.10
CA ILE A 16 -1.57 4.46 -5.66
C ILE A 16 -1.39 4.69 -4.15
N ALA A 17 -1.97 5.75 -3.58
CA ALA A 17 -1.97 5.95 -2.14
C ALA A 17 -2.65 4.78 -1.39
N HIS A 18 -3.72 4.20 -1.94
CA HIS A 18 -4.35 3.02 -1.36
C HIS A 18 -3.52 1.75 -1.50
N TRP A 19 -2.81 1.54 -2.62
CA TRP A 19 -1.87 0.43 -2.75
C TRP A 19 -0.76 0.52 -1.70
N MET A 20 -0.16 1.71 -1.56
CA MET A 20 0.85 1.96 -0.54
C MET A 20 0.30 1.72 0.87
N ARG A 21 -0.91 2.20 1.17
CA ARG A 21 -1.55 2.08 2.49
C ARG A 21 -1.62 0.63 3.02
N VAL A 22 -1.84 -0.33 2.13
CA VAL A 22 -2.03 -1.75 2.48
C VAL A 22 -0.84 -2.62 2.10
N GLY A 23 0.26 -2.04 1.63
CA GLY A 23 1.45 -2.80 1.24
C GLY A 23 1.26 -3.63 -0.03
N PHE A 24 0.37 -3.20 -0.94
CA PHE A 24 0.15 -3.88 -2.23
C PHE A 24 1.19 -3.47 -3.26
N ILE A 25 1.75 -4.47 -3.95
CA ILE A 25 2.67 -4.32 -5.06
C ILE A 25 2.00 -4.92 -6.31
N HIS A 26 1.79 -4.10 -7.33
CA HIS A 26 1.16 -4.54 -8.58
C HIS A 26 2.09 -5.39 -9.45
N GLY A 27 3.40 -5.10 -9.43
CA GLY A 27 4.42 -5.89 -10.11
C GLY A 27 4.56 -5.67 -11.63
N VAL A 28 3.55 -5.12 -12.33
CA VAL A 28 3.61 -4.78 -13.77
C VAL A 28 2.77 -3.53 -14.06
N MET A 29 3.33 -2.35 -13.80
CA MET A 29 2.66 -1.07 -14.02
C MET A 29 2.98 -0.50 -15.40
N ASN A 30 2.76 -1.29 -16.46
CA ASN A 30 2.85 -0.78 -17.83
C ASN A 30 1.68 0.19 -18.11
N THR A 31 1.79 1.02 -19.15
CA THR A 31 0.77 2.04 -19.46
C THR A 31 -0.58 1.46 -19.85
N ASP A 32 -0.60 0.28 -20.47
CA ASP A 32 -1.79 -0.50 -20.80
C ASP A 32 -2.52 -1.05 -19.56
N ASN A 33 -1.79 -1.23 -18.44
CA ASN A 33 -2.36 -1.64 -17.15
C ASN A 33 -2.81 -0.44 -16.28
N MET A 34 -2.86 0.76 -16.84
CA MET A 34 -3.34 1.95 -16.15
C MET A 34 -4.70 2.42 -16.68
N THR A 35 -5.75 2.10 -15.95
CA THR A 35 -7.11 2.49 -16.31
C THR A 35 -7.34 4.00 -16.18
N ILE A 36 -8.15 4.56 -17.07
CA ILE A 36 -8.65 5.94 -16.93
C ILE A 36 -9.57 6.08 -15.70
N SER A 37 -10.24 5.00 -15.30
CA SER A 37 -11.16 4.99 -14.15
C SER A 37 -10.46 5.16 -12.80
N GLY A 38 -9.17 4.80 -12.70
CA GLY A 38 -8.44 4.75 -11.43
C GLY A 38 -8.66 3.46 -10.65
N GLU A 39 -9.00 2.38 -11.34
CA GLU A 39 -9.19 1.04 -10.77
C GLU A 39 -7.96 0.17 -11.02
N THR A 40 -7.70 -0.76 -10.10
CA THR A 40 -6.66 -1.79 -10.29
C THR A 40 -7.16 -2.81 -11.29
N ILE A 41 -6.31 -3.20 -12.24
CA ILE A 41 -6.60 -4.24 -13.24
C ILE A 41 -5.40 -5.17 -13.38
N ASP A 42 -5.56 -6.23 -14.16
CA ASP A 42 -4.49 -7.13 -14.55
C ASP A 42 -3.67 -7.67 -13.35
N TYR A 43 -4.39 -8.41 -12.50
CA TYR A 43 -3.82 -9.11 -11.34
C TYR A 43 -2.98 -10.31 -11.80
N GLY A 44 -1.79 -10.03 -12.32
CA GLY A 44 -0.77 -11.02 -12.65
C GLY A 44 0.17 -11.22 -11.45
N PRO A 45 1.40 -10.66 -11.48
CA PRO A 45 2.38 -10.86 -10.43
C PRO A 45 2.24 -9.83 -9.31
N CYS A 46 1.00 -9.62 -8.87
CA CYS A 46 0.69 -8.71 -7.77
C CYS A 46 0.63 -9.46 -6.45
N ALA A 47 1.05 -8.81 -5.38
CA ALA A 47 1.02 -9.41 -4.05
C ALA A 47 1.10 -8.37 -2.95
N PHE A 48 0.79 -8.79 -1.73
CA PHE A 48 0.91 -7.95 -0.55
C PHE A 48 2.23 -8.25 0.17
N MET A 49 2.89 -7.21 0.68
CA MET A 49 4.06 -7.41 1.53
C MET A 49 3.64 -7.94 2.90
N ASP A 50 4.35 -8.94 3.38
CA ASP A 50 4.34 -9.32 4.79
C ASP A 50 5.30 -8.38 5.53
N THR A 51 6.60 -8.69 5.51
CA THR A 51 7.65 -7.84 6.06
C THR A 51 7.80 -6.52 5.28
N TYR A 52 7.86 -5.41 5.99
CA TYR A 52 8.12 -4.12 5.38
C TYR A 52 9.53 -4.04 4.80
N ASN A 53 9.59 -3.86 3.49
CA ASN A 53 10.80 -3.55 2.76
C ASN A 53 10.42 -2.66 1.56
N PRO A 54 10.98 -1.44 1.44
CA PRO A 54 10.68 -0.52 0.34
C PRO A 54 11.04 -1.11 -1.04
N ASP A 55 12.02 -2.00 -1.09
CA ASP A 55 12.54 -2.61 -2.32
C ASP A 55 11.83 -3.93 -2.67
N THR A 56 10.73 -4.27 -2.00
CA THR A 56 9.97 -5.50 -2.29
C THR A 56 9.46 -5.51 -3.73
N VAL A 57 9.80 -6.59 -4.43
CA VAL A 57 9.34 -6.94 -5.78
C VAL A 57 8.78 -8.36 -5.75
N PHE A 58 7.72 -8.60 -6.51
CA PHE A 58 7.15 -9.95 -6.66
C PHE A 58 7.15 -10.47 -8.08
N SER A 59 7.22 -9.58 -9.07
CA SER A 59 7.28 -9.96 -10.47
C SER A 59 8.62 -10.60 -10.79
N SER A 60 8.59 -11.84 -11.29
CA SER A 60 9.79 -12.58 -11.71
C SER A 60 10.56 -11.90 -12.84
N ILE A 61 9.90 -11.04 -13.62
CA ILE A 61 10.51 -10.26 -14.71
C ILE A 61 11.04 -8.89 -14.25
N ASP A 62 10.73 -8.43 -13.03
CA ASP A 62 11.18 -7.14 -12.51
C ASP A 62 12.53 -7.22 -11.78
N LEU A 63 13.56 -7.64 -12.53
CA LEU A 63 14.91 -7.84 -11.98
C LEU A 63 15.59 -6.55 -11.50
N GLN A 64 15.15 -5.39 -12.01
CA GLN A 64 15.72 -4.08 -11.67
C GLN A 64 14.88 -3.32 -10.64
N GLY A 65 13.78 -3.90 -10.15
CA GLY A 65 12.88 -3.26 -9.19
C GLY A 65 12.19 -2.02 -9.72
N ARG A 66 11.92 -1.95 -11.03
CA ARG A 66 11.16 -0.87 -11.66
C ARG A 66 9.79 -0.69 -11.00
N TYR A 67 9.14 -1.79 -10.65
CA TYR A 67 7.81 -1.84 -10.04
C TYR A 67 7.84 -2.24 -8.56
N ALA A 68 9.01 -2.08 -7.91
CA ALA A 68 9.13 -2.25 -6.47
C ALA A 68 8.13 -1.35 -5.71
N TYR A 69 7.76 -1.76 -4.51
CA TYR A 69 6.79 -1.06 -3.66
C TYR A 69 7.02 0.46 -3.60
N PHE A 70 8.25 0.90 -3.29
CA PHE A 70 8.57 2.32 -3.16
C PHE A 70 8.54 3.09 -4.49
N ASN A 71 8.73 2.40 -5.62
CA ASN A 71 8.78 3.00 -6.95
C ASN A 71 7.40 3.22 -7.57
N GLN A 72 6.35 2.55 -7.09
CA GLN A 72 5.01 2.63 -7.70
C GLN A 72 4.47 4.07 -7.88
N PRO A 73 4.67 5.03 -6.94
CA PRO A 73 4.25 6.42 -7.14
C PRO A 73 5.02 7.16 -8.25
N ALA A 74 6.33 6.90 -8.37
CA ALA A 74 7.15 7.49 -9.42
C ALA A 74 6.76 6.93 -10.80
N ILE A 75 6.49 5.63 -10.88
CA ILE A 75 5.98 4.98 -12.09
C ILE A 75 4.59 5.52 -12.47
N THR A 76 3.71 5.72 -11.50
CA THR A 76 2.38 6.35 -11.71
C THR A 76 2.54 7.72 -12.38
N LYS A 77 3.44 8.57 -11.89
CA LYS A 77 3.76 9.87 -12.52
C LYS A 77 4.25 9.69 -13.95
N TRP A 78 5.19 8.77 -14.17
CA TRP A 78 5.76 8.54 -15.50
C TRP A 78 4.70 8.08 -16.51
N ASN A 79 3.79 7.18 -16.12
CA ASN A 79 2.70 6.74 -16.97
C ASN A 79 1.68 7.86 -17.23
N LEU A 80 1.37 8.71 -16.23
CA LEU A 80 0.53 9.89 -16.42
C LEU A 80 1.17 10.92 -17.38
N GLU A 81 2.50 11.03 -17.40
CA GLU A 81 3.20 11.86 -18.39
C GLU A 81 3.03 11.32 -19.82
N ARG A 82 3.13 10.00 -20.01
CA ARG A 82 2.82 9.36 -21.31
C ARG A 82 1.38 9.58 -21.72
N PHE A 83 0.44 9.50 -20.78
CA PHE A 83 -0.96 9.84 -21.04
C PHE A 83 -1.13 11.31 -21.44
N ALA A 84 -0.49 12.24 -20.72
CA ALA A 84 -0.54 13.67 -21.05
C ALA A 84 0.03 13.98 -22.45
N GLU A 85 1.09 13.29 -22.86
CA GLU A 85 1.67 13.40 -24.21
C GLU A 85 0.65 13.01 -25.30
N SER A 86 -0.13 11.95 -25.08
CA SER A 86 -1.18 11.53 -26.02
C SER A 86 -2.29 12.57 -26.19
N LEU A 87 -2.48 13.44 -25.19
CA LEU A 87 -3.52 14.47 -25.19
C LEU A 87 -3.06 15.81 -25.78
N LEU A 88 -1.77 15.99 -26.08
CA LEU A 88 -1.22 17.27 -26.55
C LEU A 88 -1.98 17.87 -27.75
N PRO A 89 -2.34 17.12 -28.80
CA PRO A 89 -3.11 17.66 -29.93
C PRO A 89 -4.50 18.19 -29.54
N LEU A 90 -5.06 17.66 -28.45
CA LEU A 90 -6.37 18.06 -27.91
C LEU A 90 -6.28 19.20 -26.88
N ILE A 91 -5.09 19.50 -26.38
CA ILE A 91 -4.85 20.59 -25.43
C ILE A 91 -4.73 21.93 -26.17
N SER A 92 -3.97 21.96 -27.28
CA SER A 92 -3.77 23.18 -28.07
C SER A 92 -3.26 22.83 -29.47
N ARG A 93 -3.68 23.62 -30.47
CA ARG A 93 -3.13 23.54 -31.85
C ARG A 93 -1.66 23.95 -31.91
N ASN A 94 -1.22 24.85 -31.03
CA ASN A 94 0.20 25.15 -30.84
C ASN A 94 0.81 24.10 -29.90
N ARG A 95 1.76 23.31 -30.42
CA ARG A 95 2.43 22.21 -29.73
C ARG A 95 3.22 22.66 -28.50
N GLU A 96 3.98 23.75 -28.59
CA GLU A 96 4.77 24.26 -27.47
C GLU A 96 3.87 24.70 -26.31
N LYS A 97 2.75 25.37 -26.63
CA LYS A 97 1.74 25.73 -25.64
C LYS A 97 1.12 24.48 -24.98
N ALA A 98 0.80 23.45 -25.77
CA ALA A 98 0.27 22.20 -25.23
C ALA A 98 1.25 21.52 -24.27
N ILE A 99 2.53 21.44 -24.65
CA ILE A 99 3.60 20.86 -23.83
C ILE A 99 3.73 21.64 -22.52
N LYS A 100 3.85 22.97 -22.59
CA LYS A 100 3.96 23.83 -21.41
C LYS A 100 2.82 23.60 -20.43
N THR A 101 1.58 23.60 -20.92
CA THR A 101 0.39 23.38 -20.08
C THR A 101 0.38 21.98 -19.44
N ALA A 102 0.72 20.93 -20.19
CA ALA A 102 0.79 19.57 -19.65
C ALA A 102 1.91 19.44 -18.58
N THR A 103 3.09 20.01 -18.84
CA THR A 103 4.21 20.01 -17.90
C THR A 103 3.88 20.77 -16.61
N GLU A 104 3.19 21.91 -16.70
CA GLU A 104 2.74 22.68 -15.53
C GLU A 104 1.79 21.86 -14.63
N ILE A 105 0.91 21.05 -15.21
CA ILE A 105 0.04 20.15 -14.45
C ILE A 105 0.87 19.05 -13.76
N MET A 106 1.75 18.39 -14.52
CA MET A 106 2.52 17.23 -14.03
C MET A 106 3.61 17.60 -13.02
N SER A 107 4.18 18.80 -13.09
CA SER A 107 5.23 19.25 -12.16
C SER A 107 4.77 19.28 -10.70
N SER A 108 3.47 19.43 -10.46
CA SER A 108 2.88 19.43 -9.11
C SER A 108 2.74 18.04 -8.49
N PHE A 109 2.90 16.95 -9.27
CA PHE A 109 2.67 15.57 -8.80
C PHE A 109 3.48 15.17 -7.56
N PRO A 110 4.81 15.35 -7.52
CA PRO A 110 5.59 14.87 -6.37
C PRO A 110 5.14 15.49 -5.05
N ASN A 111 4.89 16.81 -5.05
CA ASN A 111 4.45 17.52 -3.85
C ASN A 111 3.03 17.15 -3.43
N LYS A 112 2.08 17.07 -4.39
CA LYS A 112 0.71 16.64 -4.09
C LYS A 112 0.67 15.20 -3.58
N TYR A 113 1.42 14.30 -4.20
CA TYR A 113 1.50 12.91 -3.75
C TYR A 113 2.11 12.80 -2.35
N LYS A 114 3.16 13.58 -2.04
CA LYS A 114 3.73 13.64 -0.70
C LYS A 114 2.67 14.01 0.35
N ILE A 115 1.87 15.04 0.09
CA ILE A 115 0.79 15.46 1.00
C ILE A 115 -0.23 14.33 1.20
N VAL A 116 -0.66 13.68 0.11
CA VAL A 116 -1.60 12.54 0.16
C VAL A 116 -1.01 11.37 0.95
N TRP A 117 0.26 11.03 0.72
CA TRP A 117 0.95 9.95 1.40
C TRP A 117 1.12 10.21 2.90
N VAL A 118 1.53 11.43 3.29
CA VAL A 118 1.64 11.82 4.70
C VAL A 118 0.29 11.77 5.39
N SER A 119 -0.76 12.32 4.75
CA SER A 119 -2.14 12.26 5.27
C SER A 119 -2.61 10.81 5.45
N MET A 120 -2.35 9.95 4.47
CA MET A 120 -2.68 8.53 4.54
C MET A 120 -1.96 7.84 5.71
N MET A 121 -0.66 8.07 5.89
CA MET A 121 0.12 7.48 6.98
C MET A 121 -0.32 8.02 8.35
N LYS A 122 -0.67 9.30 8.46
CA LYS A 122 -1.26 9.88 9.67
C LYS A 122 -2.58 9.21 10.05
N ASN A 123 -3.45 8.95 9.07
CA ASN A 123 -4.69 8.20 9.32
C ASN A 123 -4.40 6.78 9.82
N LYS A 124 -3.42 6.08 9.24
CA LYS A 124 -2.98 4.76 9.73
C LYS A 124 -2.48 4.81 11.17
N LEU A 125 -1.95 5.94 11.61
CA LEU A 125 -1.47 6.19 12.97
C LEU A 125 -2.50 6.85 13.90
N GLY A 126 -3.72 7.13 13.40
CA GLY A 126 -4.77 7.78 14.20
C GLY A 126 -4.46 9.23 14.57
N ILE A 127 -3.65 9.92 13.77
CA ILE A 127 -3.20 11.30 13.99
C ILE A 127 -4.10 12.27 13.20
N ILE A 128 -4.58 13.31 13.87
CA ILE A 128 -5.34 14.43 13.29
C ILE A 128 -4.54 15.73 13.49
N GLY A 129 -4.82 16.74 12.68
CA GLY A 129 -4.14 18.05 12.72
C GLY A 129 -2.73 17.97 12.15
N ASP A 130 -2.15 19.10 11.76
CA ASP A 130 -0.83 19.16 11.14
C ASP A 130 0.27 19.53 12.13
N ASN A 131 1.38 18.81 12.05
CA ASN A 131 2.59 19.10 12.81
C ASN A 131 3.82 18.82 11.93
N SER A 132 4.83 19.68 12.01
CA SER A 132 6.07 19.55 11.23
C SER A 132 6.83 18.25 11.49
N ASP A 133 6.64 17.64 12.66
CA ASP A 133 7.34 16.41 13.06
C ASP A 133 6.61 15.13 12.60
N ASP A 134 5.42 15.24 11.99
CA ASP A 134 4.62 14.06 11.57
C ASP A 134 5.39 13.18 10.58
N GLU A 135 6.07 13.79 9.61
CA GLU A 135 6.88 13.07 8.62
C GLU A 135 8.04 12.30 9.27
N ASN A 136 8.71 12.93 10.23
CA ASN A 136 9.81 12.30 10.98
C ASN A 136 9.30 11.12 11.81
N LEU A 137 8.16 11.27 12.48
CA LEU A 137 7.53 10.20 13.26
C LEU A 137 7.17 9.00 12.36
N ILE A 138 6.64 9.25 11.16
CA ILE A 138 6.34 8.20 10.18
C ILE A 138 7.64 7.52 9.70
N ALA A 139 8.66 8.30 9.34
CA ALA A 139 9.94 7.78 8.87
C ALA A 139 10.65 6.93 9.93
N GLU A 140 10.63 7.34 11.20
CA GLU A 140 11.19 6.56 12.32
C GLU A 140 10.54 5.17 12.43
N LEU A 141 9.21 5.08 12.31
CA LEU A 141 8.48 3.80 12.33
C LEU A 141 8.88 2.92 11.16
N LEU A 142 8.81 3.44 9.93
CA LEU A 142 9.11 2.67 8.72
C LEU A 142 10.56 2.19 8.71
N ASN A 143 11.50 3.02 9.17
CA ASN A 143 12.90 2.63 9.31
C ASN A 143 13.08 1.53 10.36
N TRP A 144 12.41 1.64 11.51
CA TRP A 144 12.43 0.56 12.51
C TRP A 144 11.89 -0.76 11.95
N MET A 145 10.77 -0.71 11.21
CA MET A 145 10.18 -1.88 10.57
C MET A 145 11.12 -2.51 9.55
N PHE A 146 11.80 -1.68 8.74
CA PHE A 146 12.75 -2.13 7.74
C PHE A 146 13.96 -2.83 8.37
N VAL A 147 14.61 -2.16 9.35
CA VAL A 147 15.81 -2.69 10.03
C VAL A 147 15.49 -4.00 10.76
N ASN A 148 14.34 -4.08 11.43
CA ASN A 148 13.96 -5.23 12.24
C ASN A 148 13.12 -6.28 11.48
N LYS A 149 12.89 -6.08 10.17
CA LYS A 149 12.12 -6.99 9.30
C LYS A 149 10.72 -7.28 9.85
N ILE A 150 10.03 -6.24 10.27
CA ILE A 150 8.72 -6.33 10.92
C ILE A 150 7.59 -6.35 9.87
N ASP A 151 6.55 -7.13 10.14
CA ASP A 151 5.37 -7.20 9.28
C ASP A 151 4.62 -5.86 9.20
N TYR A 152 4.29 -5.45 7.97
CA TYR A 152 3.70 -4.16 7.68
C TYR A 152 2.30 -4.02 8.29
N THR A 153 1.41 -4.94 7.95
CA THR A 153 0.00 -4.93 8.38
C THR A 153 -0.12 -5.12 9.90
N ASN A 154 0.55 -6.13 10.45
CA ASN A 154 0.49 -6.48 11.86
C ASN A 154 1.07 -5.38 12.77
N THR A 155 1.97 -4.53 12.29
CA THR A 155 2.44 -3.36 13.05
C THR A 155 1.25 -2.43 13.33
N PHE A 156 0.43 -2.13 12.33
CA PHE A 156 -0.75 -1.29 12.54
C PHE A 156 -1.83 -2.01 13.36
N CYS A 157 -2.03 -3.32 13.18
CA CYS A 157 -2.90 -4.12 14.06
C CYS A 157 -2.43 -4.06 15.52
N TYR A 158 -1.12 -4.13 15.77
CA TYR A 158 -0.56 -4.01 17.11
C TYR A 158 -0.85 -2.64 17.73
N LEU A 159 -0.70 -1.55 16.97
CA LEU A 159 -1.00 -0.19 17.44
C LEU A 159 -2.48 0.00 17.77
N MET A 160 -3.38 -0.75 17.14
CA MET A 160 -4.81 -0.78 17.47
C MET A 160 -5.17 -1.72 18.64
N ASN A 161 -4.20 -2.46 19.18
CA ASN A 161 -4.41 -3.59 20.10
C ASN A 161 -5.24 -4.76 19.50
N GLU A 162 -5.18 -4.94 18.18
CA GLU A 162 -5.93 -5.94 17.42
C GLU A 162 -5.02 -6.96 16.72
N LEU A 163 -3.80 -7.13 17.23
CA LEU A 163 -2.92 -8.24 16.90
C LEU A 163 -3.14 -9.37 17.91
N PHE A 164 -3.32 -10.61 17.44
CA PHE A 164 -3.65 -11.77 18.28
C PHE A 164 -2.60 -12.89 18.25
N ILE A 165 -1.47 -12.65 17.59
CA ILE A 165 -0.30 -13.55 17.56
C ILE A 165 0.81 -13.05 18.50
N ASP A 166 1.99 -13.68 18.48
CA ASP A 166 3.14 -13.25 19.28
C ASP A 166 3.51 -11.78 19.04
N LYS A 167 3.76 -11.07 20.14
CA LYS A 167 4.04 -9.62 20.18
C LYS A 167 5.45 -9.33 20.70
N SER A 168 6.29 -10.36 20.88
CA SER A 168 7.63 -10.24 21.44
C SER A 168 8.50 -9.19 20.73
N VAL A 169 8.39 -9.09 19.41
CA VAL A 169 9.12 -8.12 18.57
C VAL A 169 8.86 -6.65 18.94
N TYR A 170 7.69 -6.34 19.50
CA TYR A 170 7.32 -4.98 19.90
C TYR A 170 7.81 -4.61 21.31
N LYS A 171 8.57 -5.48 21.98
CA LYS A 171 9.29 -5.16 23.23
C LYS A 171 10.63 -4.48 22.97
N ASP A 172 11.01 -4.29 21.71
CA ASP A 172 12.21 -3.57 21.31
C ASP A 172 12.25 -2.14 21.90
N LYS A 173 13.43 -1.72 22.38
CA LYS A 173 13.61 -0.44 23.07
C LYS A 173 13.40 0.75 22.13
N GLN A 174 13.84 0.64 20.88
CA GLN A 174 13.71 1.72 19.90
C GLN A 174 12.23 1.91 19.55
N PHE A 175 11.50 0.82 19.32
CA PHE A 175 10.05 0.86 19.12
C PHE A 175 9.29 1.44 20.31
N LEU A 176 9.61 1.02 21.53
CA LEU A 176 8.94 1.54 22.73
C LEU A 176 9.21 3.05 22.92
N SER A 177 10.40 3.53 22.57
CA SER A 177 10.71 4.97 22.55
C SER A 177 9.86 5.71 21.52
N TRP A 178 9.80 5.20 20.28
CA TRP A 178 8.95 5.73 19.23
C TRP A 178 7.46 5.73 19.62
N LYS A 179 6.97 4.63 20.20
CA LYS A 179 5.58 4.46 20.62
C LYS A 179 5.16 5.54 21.62
N LYS A 180 6.03 5.92 22.57
CA LYS A 180 5.77 7.02 23.51
C LYS A 180 5.61 8.37 22.79
N LYS A 181 6.47 8.65 21.79
CA LYS A 181 6.35 9.87 20.96
C LYS A 181 5.03 9.88 20.20
N TRP A 182 4.68 8.74 19.57
CA TRP A 182 3.44 8.56 18.84
C TRP A 182 2.19 8.70 19.72
N GLU A 183 2.19 8.09 20.91
CA GLU A 183 1.07 8.21 21.87
C GLU A 183 0.85 9.65 22.31
N LYS A 184 1.93 10.41 22.56
CA LYS A 184 1.81 11.84 22.85
C LYS A 184 1.24 12.58 21.63
N ARG A 185 1.81 12.35 20.44
CA ARG A 185 1.43 13.07 19.22
C ARG A 185 -0.03 12.82 18.82
N ARG A 186 -0.50 11.56 18.90
CA ARG A 186 -1.87 11.21 18.50
C ARG A 186 -2.93 11.81 19.43
N LEU A 187 -2.56 12.25 20.63
CA LEU A 187 -3.48 12.83 21.63
C LEU A 187 -3.47 14.36 21.69
N ASN A 188 -2.57 15.02 20.96
CA ASN A 188 -2.50 16.49 20.95
C ASN A 188 -3.82 17.13 20.44
N ASP A 189 -4.35 16.62 19.33
CA ASP A 189 -5.54 17.17 18.64
C ASP A 189 -6.66 16.12 18.49
N ASN A 190 -6.64 15.06 19.29
CA ASN A 190 -7.54 13.93 19.14
C ASN A 190 -7.80 13.21 20.46
N THR A 191 -8.89 12.44 20.54
CA THR A 191 -9.14 11.53 21.66
C THR A 191 -8.61 10.14 21.35
N ILE A 192 -8.37 9.32 22.38
CA ILE A 192 -7.99 7.90 22.18
C ILE A 192 -9.03 7.18 21.33
N GLU A 193 -10.32 7.42 21.59
CA GLU A 193 -11.44 6.79 20.90
C GLU A 193 -11.48 7.16 19.41
N ASN A 194 -11.43 8.46 19.10
CA ASN A 194 -11.44 8.94 17.71
C ASN A 194 -10.17 8.51 16.96
N SER A 195 -9.02 8.50 17.62
CA SER A 195 -7.76 8.01 17.07
C SER A 195 -7.85 6.53 16.68
N ILE A 196 -8.37 5.67 17.56
CA ILE A 196 -8.56 4.24 17.28
C ILE A 196 -9.62 4.03 16.19
N LYS A 197 -10.72 4.79 16.21
CA LYS A 197 -11.75 4.74 15.16
C LYS A 197 -11.14 5.04 13.78
N LEU A 198 -10.38 6.12 13.67
CA LEU A 198 -9.69 6.51 12.44
C LEU A 198 -8.74 5.40 11.96
N MET A 199 -7.96 4.80 12.87
CA MET A 199 -7.06 3.71 12.51
C MET A 199 -7.82 2.49 11.97
N ARG A 200 -8.93 2.11 12.61
CA ARG A 200 -9.76 0.96 12.19
C ARG A 200 -10.40 1.14 10.82
N GLU A 201 -10.72 2.38 10.43
CA GLU A 201 -11.27 2.67 9.11
C GLU A 201 -10.27 2.46 7.97
N VAL A 202 -8.96 2.49 8.26
CA VAL A 202 -7.92 2.53 7.22
C VAL A 202 -6.88 1.42 7.32
N ASN A 203 -6.78 0.72 8.45
CA ASN A 203 -5.88 -0.41 8.65
C ASN A 203 -6.68 -1.72 8.63
N PRO A 204 -6.55 -2.55 7.58
CA PRO A 204 -7.14 -3.87 7.61
C PRO A 204 -6.44 -4.74 8.66
N LEU A 205 -7.19 -5.65 9.27
CA LEU A 205 -6.68 -6.61 10.23
C LEU A 205 -6.01 -7.81 9.57
N ILE A 206 -6.36 -8.06 8.30
CA ILE A 206 -5.85 -9.15 7.47
C ILE A 206 -5.64 -8.67 6.03
N ILE A 207 -4.69 -9.29 5.35
CA ILE A 207 -4.43 -9.09 3.92
C ILE A 207 -4.42 -10.46 3.21
N PRO A 208 -4.56 -10.50 1.88
CA PRO A 208 -4.27 -11.68 1.05
C PRO A 208 -2.79 -12.08 1.14
N ARG A 209 -2.38 -12.69 2.28
CA ARG A 209 -1.01 -13.15 2.48
C ARG A 209 -0.68 -14.20 1.43
N ASN A 210 0.48 -14.03 0.82
CA ASN A 210 0.90 -14.81 -0.34
C ASN A 210 0.87 -16.32 -0.09
N TYR A 211 1.40 -16.77 1.05
CA TYR A 211 1.41 -18.20 1.39
C TYR A 211 -0.01 -18.80 1.56
N LEU A 212 -0.97 -18.02 2.09
CA LEU A 212 -2.36 -18.48 2.22
C LEU A 212 -3.03 -18.61 0.84
N VAL A 213 -2.77 -17.64 -0.03
CA VAL A 213 -3.26 -17.67 -1.41
C VAL A 213 -2.68 -18.88 -2.15
N GLU A 214 -1.36 -19.11 -2.08
CA GLU A 214 -0.71 -20.26 -2.68
C GLU A 214 -1.21 -21.59 -2.14
N GLU A 215 -1.39 -21.71 -0.81
CA GLU A 215 -1.98 -22.91 -0.22
C GLU A 215 -3.39 -23.19 -0.75
N ALA A 216 -4.19 -22.14 -0.94
CA ALA A 216 -5.55 -22.28 -1.48
C ALA A 216 -5.53 -22.65 -2.97
N LEU A 217 -4.65 -22.05 -3.76
CA LEU A 217 -4.44 -22.38 -5.16
C LEU A 217 -3.99 -23.84 -5.31
N LYS A 218 -2.96 -24.25 -4.58
CA LYS A 218 -2.46 -25.62 -4.55
C LYS A 218 -3.55 -26.63 -4.19
N SER A 219 -4.35 -26.32 -3.17
CA SER A 219 -5.46 -27.19 -2.75
C SER A 219 -6.49 -27.36 -3.87
N ALA A 220 -6.82 -26.26 -4.56
CA ALA A 220 -7.78 -26.27 -5.65
C ALA A 220 -7.24 -26.96 -6.92
N THR A 221 -5.98 -26.77 -7.28
CA THR A 221 -5.41 -27.28 -8.54
C THR A 221 -4.93 -28.73 -8.44
N GLU A 222 -4.27 -29.11 -7.35
CA GLU A 222 -3.71 -30.45 -7.18
C GLU A 222 -4.73 -31.45 -6.62
N PHE A 223 -5.65 -30.99 -5.77
CA PHE A 223 -6.57 -31.86 -5.03
C PHE A 223 -8.05 -31.58 -5.33
N ASN A 224 -8.36 -30.62 -6.22
CA ASN A 224 -9.73 -30.18 -6.52
C ASN A 224 -10.52 -29.75 -5.27
N ASP A 225 -9.83 -29.30 -4.22
CA ASP A 225 -10.43 -28.85 -2.96
C ASP A 225 -10.57 -27.32 -2.91
N MET A 226 -11.81 -26.86 -3.13
CA MET A 226 -12.17 -25.44 -3.09
C MET A 226 -12.39 -24.89 -1.67
N THR A 227 -12.19 -25.69 -0.62
CA THR A 227 -12.51 -25.30 0.77
C THR A 227 -11.68 -24.09 1.21
N LYS A 228 -10.37 -24.08 0.97
CA LYS A 228 -9.50 -22.95 1.33
C LYS A 228 -9.84 -21.68 0.53
N VAL A 229 -10.09 -21.81 -0.77
CA VAL A 229 -10.52 -20.68 -1.63
C VAL A 229 -11.81 -20.04 -1.10
N LYS A 230 -12.81 -20.86 -0.76
CA LYS A 230 -14.09 -20.36 -0.20
C LYS A 230 -13.89 -19.68 1.15
N LYS A 231 -13.05 -20.24 2.04
CA LYS A 231 -12.73 -19.63 3.34
C LYS A 231 -12.04 -18.27 3.18
N LEU A 232 -11.02 -18.19 2.32
CA LEU A 232 -10.33 -16.93 2.01
C LEU A 232 -11.27 -15.89 1.39
N SER A 233 -12.09 -16.31 0.42
CA SER A 233 -13.09 -15.43 -0.20
C SER A 233 -14.08 -14.88 0.83
N GLN A 234 -14.47 -15.69 1.82
CA GLN A 234 -15.39 -15.25 2.85
C GLN A 234 -14.74 -14.28 3.85
N ILE A 235 -13.53 -14.56 4.32
CA ILE A 235 -12.87 -13.71 5.32
C ILE A 235 -12.47 -12.34 4.72
N TYR A 236 -12.06 -12.30 3.45
CA TYR A 236 -11.65 -11.07 2.78
C TYR A 236 -12.80 -10.15 2.37
N LYS A 237 -14.08 -10.55 2.57
CA LYS A 237 -15.21 -9.63 2.43
C LYS A 237 -15.17 -8.53 3.51
N ASN A 238 -14.71 -8.87 4.71
CA ASN A 238 -14.69 -7.97 5.86
C ASN A 238 -13.28 -7.88 6.49
N PRO A 239 -12.25 -7.41 5.75
CA PRO A 239 -10.86 -7.49 6.21
C PRO A 239 -10.52 -6.54 7.37
N TYR A 240 -11.46 -5.66 7.75
CA TYR A 240 -11.35 -4.73 8.87
C TYR A 240 -12.12 -5.19 10.12
N GLU A 241 -12.91 -6.26 10.01
CA GLU A 241 -13.72 -6.75 11.12
C GLU A 241 -12.99 -7.82 11.92
N LYS A 242 -13.15 -7.76 13.24
CA LYS A 242 -12.66 -8.80 14.14
C LYS A 242 -13.56 -10.04 14.02
N THR A 243 -12.95 -11.17 13.69
CA THR A 243 -13.60 -12.49 13.68
C THR A 243 -12.90 -13.43 14.67
N SER A 244 -13.54 -14.54 15.03
CA SER A 244 -12.97 -15.51 15.98
C SER A 244 -11.71 -16.21 15.47
N GLU A 245 -11.54 -16.30 14.14
CA GLU A 245 -10.42 -17.00 13.49
C GLU A 245 -9.32 -16.05 13.00
N ILE A 246 -9.43 -14.76 13.31
CA ILE A 246 -8.57 -13.75 12.69
C ILE A 246 -7.08 -13.94 12.95
N SER A 247 -6.70 -14.55 14.09
CA SER A 247 -5.31 -14.83 14.44
C SER A 247 -4.61 -15.70 13.40
N VAL A 248 -5.32 -16.68 12.83
CA VAL A 248 -4.79 -17.60 11.80
C VAL A 248 -4.36 -16.81 10.55
N TYR A 249 -5.12 -15.78 10.19
CA TYR A 249 -4.85 -14.93 9.03
C TYR A 249 -3.85 -13.80 9.31
N GLN A 250 -3.47 -13.62 10.58
CA GLN A 250 -2.40 -12.70 10.99
C GLN A 250 -1.03 -13.37 11.08
N GLU A 251 -0.99 -14.70 11.11
CA GLU A 251 0.26 -15.46 11.15
C GLU A 251 1.15 -15.19 9.95
N LEU A 252 2.45 -15.27 10.18
CA LEU A 252 3.47 -15.17 9.14
C LEU A 252 3.84 -16.58 8.68
N PRO A 253 4.30 -16.75 7.42
CA PRO A 253 4.77 -18.04 6.96
C PRO A 253 5.91 -18.55 7.86
N ALA A 254 5.89 -19.85 8.15
CA ALA A 254 6.88 -20.50 9.02
C ALA A 254 8.31 -20.37 8.45
N SER A 255 8.46 -20.32 7.12
CA SER A 255 9.72 -20.07 6.42
C SER A 255 9.85 -18.59 6.06
N LYS A 256 10.63 -17.84 6.84
CA LYS A 256 10.98 -16.43 6.57
C LYS A 256 11.87 -16.20 5.33
N ASN A 257 12.22 -17.26 4.59
CA ASN A 257 13.42 -17.29 3.73
C ASN A 257 13.18 -17.57 2.24
N GLU A 258 11.94 -17.73 1.79
CA GLU A 258 11.70 -17.85 0.34
C GLU A 258 11.40 -16.48 -0.23
N LYS A 259 12.21 -16.03 -1.20
CA LYS A 259 11.90 -14.87 -2.04
C LYS A 259 10.65 -15.22 -2.82
N TYR A 260 9.48 -14.91 -2.25
CA TYR A 260 8.21 -15.13 -2.91
C TYR A 260 8.22 -14.39 -4.26
N GLN A 261 7.94 -15.13 -5.32
CA GLN A 261 7.82 -14.61 -6.67
C GLN A 261 6.50 -15.06 -7.24
N THR A 262 5.93 -14.20 -8.04
CA THR A 262 4.69 -14.41 -8.78
C THR A 262 4.98 -14.28 -10.25
N TYR A 263 4.18 -14.96 -11.06
CA TYR A 263 4.34 -15.03 -12.50
C TYR A 263 3.09 -14.47 -13.14
N CYS A 264 3.24 -13.77 -14.26
CA CYS A 264 2.11 -13.56 -15.15
C CYS A 264 1.70 -14.94 -15.69
N GLY A 265 0.44 -15.35 -15.46
CA GLY A 265 -0.10 -16.49 -16.21
C GLY A 265 -0.09 -16.14 -17.70
N THR A 266 0.61 -16.93 -18.51
CA THR A 266 0.48 -16.94 -19.97
C THR A 266 -0.67 -17.83 -20.38
#